data_AF-A0A822DJB7-F1
#
_entry.id   AF-A0A822DJB7-F1
#
_cell.length_a   1.000
_cell.length_b   1.000
_cell.length_c   1.000
_cell.angle_alpha   90.00
_cell.angle_beta   90.00
_cell.angle_gamma   90.00
#
_symmetry.space_group_name_H-M   'P 1'
#
loop_
_entity.id
_entity.type
_entity.pdbx_description
1 polymer ?
#
loop_
_entity_poly.entity_id
_entity_poly.type
_entity_poly.pdbx_seq_one_letter_code
_entity_poly.pdbx_strand_id
1 'polypeptide(L)' 'MKLLAIFVLHKEGDKKVKILQEEFNLESFGYFERRGVQPLLVFSARTVTERTALGTRQSVEADQNVN' A
#
# COMPACT_ATOMS: atom_id res chain seq x y z
N MET A 1 7.52 -1.44 -16.24
CA MET A 1 6.53 -1.21 -15.16
C MET A 1 6.70 -2.29 -14.12
N LYS A 2 6.85 -1.94 -12.84
CA LYS A 2 7.07 -2.90 -11.75
C LYS A 2 5.93 -2.80 -10.74
N LEU A 3 5.46 -3.93 -10.23
CA LEU A 3 4.49 -4.01 -9.14
C LEU A 3 5.25 -4.17 -7.83
N LEU A 4 5.08 -3.25 -6.89
CA LEU A 4 5.82 -3.27 -5.62
C LEU A 4 5.11 -4.08 -4.54
N ALA A 5 3.78 -3.98 -4.46
CA ALA A 5 2.99 -4.72 -3.48
C ALA A 5 1.52 -4.83 -3.91
N ILE A 6 0.84 -5.85 -3.41
CA ILE A 6 -0.60 -6.08 -3.54
C ILE A 6 -1.17 -6.36 -2.15
N PHE A 7 -2.30 -5.75 -1.84
CA PHE A 7 -2.95 -5.88 -0.54
C PHE A 7 -4.44 -6.22 -0.70
N VAL A 8 -4.94 -7.08 0.18
CA VAL A 8 -6.37 -7.28 0.42
C VAL A 8 -6.66 -6.77 1.82
N LEU A 9 -7.48 -5.72 1.90
CA LEU A 9 -7.77 -5.00 3.14
C LEU A 9 -9.28 -5.00 3.41
N HIS A 10 -9.65 -5.10 4.68
CA HIS A 10 -11.02 -4.95 5.16
C HIS A 10 -11.16 -3.62 5.90
N LYS A 11 -12.09 -2.78 5.43
CA LYS A 11 -12.44 -1.51 6.07
C LYS A 11 -13.50 -1.74 7.13
N GLU A 12 -13.10 -1.69 8.40
CA GLU A 12 -13.95 -1.88 9.58
C GLU A 12 -14.40 -0.51 10.11
N GLY A 13 -15.38 0.10 9.45
CA GLY A 13 -15.83 1.47 9.75
C GLY A 13 -14.89 2.57 9.23
N ASP A 14 -15.02 3.79 9.75
CA ASP A 14 -14.37 4.97 9.15
C ASP A 14 -12.85 5.06 9.34
N LYS A 15 -12.30 4.47 10.42
CA LYS A 15 -10.89 4.65 10.80
C LYS A 15 -10.15 3.37 11.20
N LYS A 16 -10.73 2.19 10.99
CA LYS A 16 -10.03 0.93 11.23
C LYS A 16 -9.94 0.16 9.93
N VAL A 17 -8.72 -0.17 9.54
CA VAL A 17 -8.44 -1.00 8.37
C VAL A 17 -7.62 -2.19 8.83
N LYS A 18 -8.13 -3.39 8.54
CA LYS A 18 -7.46 -4.65 8.81
C LYS A 18 -6.86 -5.19 7.52
N ILE A 19 -5.58 -5.55 7.57
CA ILE A 19 -4.95 -6.26 6.46
C ILE A 19 -5.37 -7.73 6.55
N LEU A 20 -5.89 -8.28 5.47
CA LEU A 20 -6.22 -9.69 5.36
C LEU A 20 -5.07 -10.48 4.75
N GLN A 21 -4.51 -9.96 3.65
CA GLN A 21 -3.39 -10.55 2.94
C GLN A 21 -2.54 -9.44 2.31
N GLU A 22 -1.24 -9.64 2.25
CA GLU A 22 -0.29 -8.76 1.58
C GLU A 22 0.82 -9.57 0.93
N GLU A 23 1.31 -9.09 -0.21
CA GLU A 23 2.45 -9.67 -0.94
C GLU A 23 3.31 -8.53 -1.47
N PHE A 24 4.64 -8.69 -1.38
CA PHE A 24 5.60 -7.63 -1.73
C PHE A 24 6.63 -8.14 -2.73
N ASN A 25 6.97 -7.29 -3.71
CA ASN A 25 8.11 -7.48 -4.59
C ASN A 25 9.07 -6.31 -4.42
N LEU A 26 10.15 -6.55 -3.65
CA LEU A 26 11.16 -5.55 -3.29
C LEU A 26 12.53 -5.83 -3.94
N GLU A 27 12.57 -6.66 -4.99
CA GLU A 27 13.83 -7.07 -5.63
C GLU A 27 14.60 -5.88 -6.22
N SER A 28 13.87 -4.83 -6.58
CA SER A 28 14.42 -3.61 -7.18
C SER A 28 15.07 -2.65 -6.19
N PHE A 29 14.87 -2.86 -4.89
CA PHE A 29 15.47 -2.04 -3.84
C PHE A 29 16.74 -2.69 -3.30
N GLY A 30 17.68 -1.86 -2.84
CA GLY A 30 18.89 -2.32 -2.18
C GLY A 30 18.56 -3.13 -0.92
N TYR A 31 19.37 -4.16 -0.62
CA TYR A 31 19.09 -5.11 0.47
C TYR A 31 18.73 -4.44 1.81
N PHE A 32 19.43 -3.36 2.16
CA PHE A 32 19.19 -2.63 3.42
C PHE A 32 17.97 -1.70 3.39
N GLU A 33 17.55 -1.25 2.19
CA GLU A 33 16.40 -0.34 2.02
C GLU A 33 15.07 -1.09 2.15
N ARG A 34 15.04 -2.38 1.78
CA ARG A 34 13.83 -3.22 1.81
C ARG A 34 13.11 -3.19 3.15
N ARG A 35 13.87 -3.16 4.26
CA ARG A 35 13.33 -3.09 5.62
C ARG A 35 12.58 -1.79 5.90
N GLY A 36 12.96 -0.68 5.28
CA GLY A 36 12.28 0.62 5.40
C GLY A 36 11.11 0.78 4.44
N VAL A 37 11.22 0.19 3.24
CA VAL A 37 10.19 0.29 2.19
C VAL A 37 8.94 -0.53 2.55
N GLN A 38 9.10 -1.73 3.12
CA GLN A 38 7.95 -2.58 3.43
C GLN A 38 6.95 -1.91 4.41
N PRO A 39 7.37 -1.35 5.57
CA PRO A 39 6.48 -0.60 6.45
C PRO A 39 5.84 0.62 5.79
N LEU A 40 6.57 1.30 4.89
CA LEU A 40 6.05 2.45 4.16
C LEU A 40 4.89 2.04 3.24
N LEU A 41 5.04 0.96 2.47
CA LEU A 41 3.99 0.43 1.60
C LEU A 41 2.74 0.03 2.40
N VAL A 42 2.93 -0.61 3.56
CA VAL A 42 1.84 -0.97 4.47
C VAL A 42 1.10 0.28 4.98
N PHE A 43 1.85 1.30 5.41
CA PHE A 43 1.28 2.56 5.89
C PHE A 43 0.50 3.29 4.79
N SER A 44 1.05 3.34 3.58
CA SER A 44 0.38 3.94 2.43
C SER A 44 -0.91 3.20 2.07
N ALA A 45 -0.89 1.86 2.01
CA ALA A 45 -2.07 1.06 1.69
C ALA A 45 -3.22 1.26 2.69
N ARG A 46 -2.91 1.34 4.00
CA ARG A 46 -3.90 1.67 5.04
C ARG A 46 -4.45 3.08 4.86
N THR A 47 -3.57 4.06 4.69
CA THR A 47 -3.97 5.47 4.50
C THR A 47 -4.91 5.65 3.32
N VAL A 48 -4.58 5.05 2.17
CA VAL A 48 -5.43 5.10 0.97
C VAL A 48 -6.79 4.45 1.24
N THR A 49 -6.82 3.29 1.90
CA THR A 49 -8.07 2.57 2.22
C THR A 49 -8.95 3.34 3.21
N GLU A 50 -8.36 3.99 4.22
CA GLU A 50 -9.09 4.84 5.17
C GLU A 50 -9.79 6.01 4.46
N ARG A 51 -9.08 6.66 3.52
CA ARG A 51 -9.57 7.84 2.80
C ARG A 51 -10.46 7.52 1.60
N THR A 52 -10.42 6.30 1.09
CA THR A 52 -11.29 5.86 -0.02
C THR A 52 -12.70 5.57 0.48
N ALA A 53 -13.72 6.14 -0.16
CA ALA A 53 -15.12 5.86 0.16
C ALA A 53 -15.53 4.46 -0.30
N LEU A 54 -16.48 3.84 0.41
CA LEU A 54 -16.98 2.50 0.05
C LEU A 54 -17.60 2.50 -1.36
N GLY A 55 -17.29 1.48 -2.15
CA GLY A 55 -17.80 1.36 -3.53
C GLY A 55 -17.14 2.29 -4.55
N THR A 56 -16.10 3.04 -4.17
CA THR A 56 -15.37 3.93 -5.08
C THR A 56 -14.00 3.37 -5.43
N ARG A 57 -13.48 3.76 -6.60
CA ARG A 57 -12.11 3.46 -7.05
C ARG A 57 -11.32 4.76 -7.08
N GLN A 58 -10.13 4.74 -6.49
CA GLN A 58 -9.21 5.87 -6.50
C GLN A 58 -7.81 5.42 -6.93
N SER A 59 -7.12 6.29 -7.65
CA SER A 59 -5.69 6.17 -7.97
C SER A 59 -4.98 7.34 -7.30
N VAL A 60 -3.94 7.05 -6.53
CA VAL A 60 -3.18 8.06 -5.78
C VAL A 60 -1.75 8.07 -6.31
N GLU A 61 -1.32 9.22 -6.83
CA GLU A 61 0.05 9.47 -7.27
C GLU A 61 0.86 10.02 -6.10
N ALA A 62 2.11 9.56 -5.98
CA ALA A 62 3.09 10.05 -5.00
C ALA A 62 4.44 10.12 -5.70
N ASP A 63 5.32 11.05 -5.31
CA ASP A 63 6.56 11.38 -6.03
C ASP A 63 7.47 10.18 -6.37
N GLN A 64 7.41 9.09 -5.59
CA GLN A 64 8.20 7.86 -5.83
C GLN A 64 7.45 6.74 -6.58
N ASN A 65 6.16 6.93 -6.89
CA ASN A 65 5.32 6.01 -7.65
C ASN A 65 5.07 6.50 -9.09
N VAL A 66 5.67 7.62 -9.49
CA VAL A 66 5.62 8.15 -10.86
C VAL A 66 6.92 7.73 -11.57
N ASN A 67 6.79 7.24 -12.80
CA ASN A 67 7.88 6.68 -13.62
C ASN A 67 9.18 7.49 -13.62
#